data_AF-A0A931WLQ8-F1
#
_entry.id   AF-A0A931WLQ8-F1
#
_cell.length_a   1.000
_cell.length_b   1.000
_cell.length_c   1.000
_cell.angle_alpha   90.00
_cell.angle_beta   90.00
_cell.angle_gamma   90.00
#
_symmetry.space_group_name_H-M   'P 1'
#
loop_
_entity.id
_entity.type
_entity.pdbx_description
1 polymer ?
#
loop_
_entity_poly.entity_id
_entity_poly.type
_entity_poly.pdbx_seq_one_letter_code
_entity_poly.pdbx_strand_id
1 'polypeptide(L)' 'MTLRLTPEQIERYSRQIMIPDLGGKGQIRLRQGRALVIGAGGLGCPAAFYLAAAGIGTLGLV' A
#
# COMPACT_ATOMS: atom_id res chain seq x y z
N MET A 1 1.87 8.00 -18.55
CA MET A 1 2.68 8.60 -17.48
C MET A 1 3.27 7.49 -16.63
N THR A 2 4.60 7.31 -16.64
CA THR A 2 5.27 6.31 -15.79
C THR A 2 5.31 6.86 -14.37
N LEU A 3 4.42 6.40 -13.50
CA LEU A 3 4.41 6.77 -12.08
C LEU A 3 5.72 6.30 -11.43
N ARG A 4 6.47 7.24 -10.84
CA ARG A 4 7.65 6.98 -10.04
C ARG A 4 7.33 7.27 -8.57
N LEU A 5 7.94 6.50 -7.67
CA LEU A 5 7.87 6.77 -6.24
C LEU A 5 8.63 8.06 -5.93
N THR A 6 8.10 8.88 -5.03
CA THR A 6 8.84 10.03 -4.50
C THR A 6 9.99 9.56 -3.59
N PRO A 7 11.02 10.39 -3.33
CA PRO A 7 12.08 10.05 -2.39
C PRO A 7 11.54 9.61 -1.01
N GLU A 8 10.54 10.30 -0.50
CA GLU A 8 9.91 9.99 0.80
C GLU A 8 9.18 8.64 0.77
N GLN A 9 8.55 8.30 -0.36
CA GLN A 9 7.93 6.99 -0.55
C GLN A 9 8.98 5.88 -0.65
N ILE A 10 10.10 6.14 -1.34
CA ILE A 10 11.22 5.18 -1.42
C ILE A 10 11.78 4.94 -0.02
N GLU A 11 11.98 5.98 0.78
CA GLU A 11 12.45 5.85 2.16
C GLU A 11 11.46 5.04 3.00
N ARG A 12 10.18 5.43 3.00
CA ARG A 12 9.11 4.78 3.76
C ARG A 12 8.95 3.29 3.41
N TYR A 13 9.01 2.95 2.13
CA TYR A 13 8.76 1.60 1.64
C TYR A 13 10.05 0.82 1.32
N SER A 14 11.22 1.35 1.64
CA SER A 14 12.53 0.76 1.34
C SER A 14 12.61 -0.73 1.69
N ARG A 15 12.17 -1.10 2.90
CA ARG A 15 12.14 -2.50 3.36
C ARG A 15 11.17 -3.39 2.59
N GLN A 16 10.02 -2.85 2.16
CA GLN A 16 9.04 -3.58 1.36
C GLN A 16 9.57 -3.78 -0.07
N ILE A 17 10.19 -2.75 -0.65
CA ILE A 17 10.78 -2.79 -2.00
C ILE A 17 11.90 -3.83 -2.09
N MET A 18 12.65 -4.07 -1.02
CA MET A 18 13.70 -5.10 -0.98
C MET A 18 13.16 -6.54 -0.97
N ILE A 19 11.86 -6.75 -0.74
CA ILE A 19 11.27 -8.09 -0.76
C ILE A 19 11.35 -8.64 -2.19
N PRO A 20 11.92 -9.86 -2.39
CA PRO A 20 11.90 -10.53 -3.67
C PRO A 20 10.49 -10.57 -4.25
N ASP A 21 10.36 -10.42 -5.57
CA ASP A 21 9.10 -10.39 -6.32
C ASP A 21 8.16 -9.19 -6.08
N LEU A 22 8.32 -8.39 -5.01
CA LEU A 22 7.63 -7.10 -4.90
C LEU A 22 8.38 -6.04 -5.72
N GLY A 23 9.60 -5.70 -5.30
CA GLY A 23 10.40 -4.66 -5.93
C GLY A 23 9.70 -3.28 -5.96
N GLY A 24 10.35 -2.32 -6.62
CA GLY A 24 9.76 -1.00 -6.85
C GLY A 24 8.49 -1.06 -7.71
N LYS A 25 8.41 -2.02 -8.64
CA LYS A 25 7.24 -2.22 -9.51
C LYS A 25 6.00 -2.63 -8.70
N GLY A 26 6.15 -3.55 -7.74
CA GLY A 26 5.08 -3.95 -6.83
C GLY A 26 4.62 -2.80 -5.94
N GLN A 27 5.56 -2.00 -5.43
CA GLN A 27 5.20 -0.83 -4.62
C GLN A 27 4.44 0.23 -5.43
N ILE A 28 4.85 0.49 -6.68
CA ILE A 28 4.10 1.38 -7.59
C ILE A 28 2.68 0.84 -7.81
N ARG A 29 2.53 -0.48 -8.00
CA ARG A 29 1.21 -1.11 -8.17
C ARG A 29 0.34 -0.97 -6.93
N LEU A 30 0.88 -1.10 -5.72
CA LEU A 30 0.16 -0.85 -4.47
C LEU A 30 -0.28 0.62 -4.37
N ARG A 31 0.60 1.58 -4.68
CA ARG A 31 0.26 3.03 -4.71
C ARG A 31 -0.84 3.37 -5.71
N GLN A 32 -1.01 2.58 -6.77
CA GLN A 32 -2.10 2.73 -7.74
C GLN A 32 -3.38 1.98 -7.34
N GLY A 33 -3.27 1.01 -6.43
CA GLY A 33 -4.36 0.17 -5.99
C GLY A 33 -5.42 0.93 -5.19
N ARG A 34 -6.65 0.45 -5.27
CA ARG A 34 -7.79 0.93 -4.49
C ARG A 34 -8.43 -0.26 -3.79
N ALA A 35 -8.70 -0.12 -2.49
CA ALA A 35 -9.35 -1.15 -1.69
C ALA A 35 -10.52 -0.55 -0.93
N LEU A 36 -11.61 -1.31 -0.80
CA LEU A 36 -12.76 -1.00 0.06
C LEU A 36 -12.83 -2.08 1.15
N VAL A 37 -12.72 -1.67 2.40
CA VAL A 37 -12.91 -2.56 3.56
C VAL A 37 -14.30 -2.30 4.11
N ILE A 38 -15.14 -3.34 4.13
CA ILE A 38 -16.50 -3.28 4.67
C ILE A 38 -16.48 -3.84 6.09
N GLY A 39 -16.82 -3.00 7.05
CA GLY A 39 -16.84 -3.28 8.48
C GLY A 39 -15.55 -2.87 9.19
N ALA A 40 -15.53 -1.69 9.83
CA ALA A 40 -14.42 -1.19 10.66
C ALA A 40 -14.39 -1.78 12.10
N GLY A 41 -14.59 -3.10 12.22
CA GLY A 41 -14.57 -3.85 13.48
C GLY A 41 -13.30 -4.68 13.65
N GLY A 42 -13.39 -5.78 14.41
CA GLY A 42 -12.24 -6.64 14.73
C GLY A 42 -11.51 -7.24 13.52
N LEU A 43 -12.18 -7.33 12.36
CA LEU A 43 -11.59 -7.82 11.10
C LEU A 43 -11.11 -6.68 10.20
N GLY A 44 -11.90 -5.62 10.04
CA GLY A 44 -11.55 -4.53 9.13
C GLY A 44 -10.45 -3.63 9.66
N CYS A 45 -10.35 -3.42 10.98
CA CYS A 45 -9.27 -2.64 11.57
C CYS A 45 -7.88 -3.18 11.24
N PRO A 46 -7.55 -4.47 11.51
CA PRO A 46 -6.24 -5.00 11.15
C PRO A 46 -6.02 -5.05 9.63
N ALA A 47 -7.05 -5.38 8.84
CA ALA A 47 -6.94 -5.37 7.37
C ALA A 47 -6.61 -3.98 6.82
N ALA A 48 -7.37 -2.95 7.24
CA ALA A 48 -7.16 -1.56 6.85
C ALA A 48 -5.78 -1.06 7.28
N PHE A 49 -5.35 -1.41 8.50
CA PHE A 49 -4.03 -1.05 9.02
C PHE A 49 -2.92 -1.56 8.10
N TYR A 50 -2.92 -2.86 7.74
CA TYR A 50 -1.88 -3.42 6.88
C TYR A 50 -1.96 -2.92 5.44
N LEU A 51 -3.16 -2.69 4.88
CA LEU A 51 -3.31 -2.09 3.56
C LEU A 51 -2.74 -0.66 3.50
N ALA A 52 -3.01 0.15 4.52
CA ALA A 52 -2.45 1.49 4.64
C ALA A 52 -0.92 1.46 4.85
N ALA A 53 -0.41 0.56 5.69
CA ALA A 53 1.02 0.40 5.96
C ALA A 53 1.79 -0.10 4.72
N ALA A 54 1.20 -0.99 3.92
CA ALA A 54 1.73 -1.44 2.63
C ALA A 54 1.71 -0.32 1.56
N GLY A 55 0.96 0.77 1.82
CA GLY A 55 0.92 1.92 0.92
C GLY A 55 -0.14 1.82 -0.17
N ILE A 56 -1.30 1.20 0.08
CA ILE A 56 -2.42 1.24 -0.88
C ILE A 56 -2.74 2.70 -1.28
N GLY A 57 -3.01 2.93 -2.56
CA GLY A 57 -3.27 4.26 -3.12
C GLY A 57 -4.51 4.92 -2.56
N THR A 58 -5.60 4.15 -2.46
CA THR A 58 -6.89 4.61 -1.94
C THR A 58 -7.47 3.51 -1.07
N LEU A 59 -7.90 3.87 0.14
CA LEU A 59 -8.56 2.98 1.07
C LEU A 59 -9.91 3.59 1.46
N GLY A 60 -10.99 2.95 1.05
CA GLY A 60 -12.35 3.25 1.51
C GLY A 60 -12.71 2.34 2.67
N LEU A 61 -13.42 2.88 3.66
CA LEU A 61 -13.94 2.15 4.81
C LEU A 61 -15.44 2.38 4.90
N VAL A 62 -16.20 1.31 5.19
CA VAL A 62 -17.66 1.35 5.41
C VAL A 62 -17.99 0.70 6.74
#